data_AF-A0A1Y5G287-F1
#
_entry.id   AF-A0A1Y5G287-F1
#
_cell.length_a   1.000
_cell.length_b   1.000
_cell.length_c   1.000
_cell.angle_alpha   90.00
_cell.angle_beta   90.00
_cell.angle_gamma   90.00
#
_symmetry.space_group_name_H-M   'P 1'
#
loop_
_entity.id
_entity.type
_entity.pdbx_description
1 polymer ?
#
loop_
_entity_poly.entity_id
_entity_poly.type
_entity_poly.pdbx_seq_one_letter_code
_entity_poly.pdbx_strand_id
1 'polypeptide(L)'
;MLMSSPWKHPKHGNYYIRISIPERLRAAFGGKREYKYPLVNPVTGNKIREPAQAKKVWADYYSAWEQAKAQAEANLTGTSYELTDKQIAALRADWMARELAKWDMLPDELDLDLRG
;
A
#
# COMPACT_ATOMS: atom_id res chain seq x y z
N MET A 1 -8.80 2.27 -24.25
CA MET A 1 -8.41 2.10 -22.84
C MET A 1 -7.95 3.47 -22.32
N LEU A 2 -8.71 4.12 -21.44
CA LEU A 2 -8.24 5.34 -20.79
C LEU A 2 -7.07 4.95 -19.88
N MET A 3 -5.85 5.26 -20.28
CA MET A 3 -4.67 5.11 -19.42
C MET A 3 -4.81 6.12 -18.28
N SER A 4 -5.42 5.69 -17.19
CA SER A 4 -5.57 6.49 -15.97
C SER A 4 -4.21 7.08 -15.63
N SER A 5 -4.06 8.40 -15.65
CA SER A 5 -2.76 9.03 -15.39
C SER A 5 -2.59 9.31 -13.90
N PRO A 6 -1.35 9.30 -13.37
CA PRO A 6 -1.11 9.66 -11.98
C PRO A 6 -1.63 11.07 -11.68
N TRP A 7 -2.44 11.20 -10.62
CA TRP A 7 -3.09 12.45 -10.25
C TRP A 7 -2.18 13.29 -9.36
N LYS A 8 -1.99 14.56 -9.69
CA LYS A 8 -1.19 15.50 -8.90
C LYS A 8 -2.05 16.22 -7.86
N HIS A 9 -1.61 16.22 -6.60
CA HIS A 9 -2.29 16.95 -5.55
C HIS A 9 -2.06 18.47 -5.68
N PRO A 10 -3.11 19.30 -5.68
CA PRO A 10 -2.98 20.73 -5.96
C PRO A 10 -2.17 21.48 -4.91
N LYS A 11 -2.32 21.14 -3.62
CA LYS A 11 -1.65 21.84 -2.51
C LYS A 11 -0.16 21.49 -2.33
N HIS A 12 0.22 20.22 -2.52
CA HIS A 12 1.55 19.72 -2.15
C HIS A 12 2.37 19.22 -3.35
N GLY A 13 1.75 19.15 -4.54
CA GLY A 13 2.42 18.70 -5.77
C GLY A 13 2.77 17.20 -5.82
N ASN A 14 2.50 16.43 -4.78
CA ASN A 14 2.75 14.99 -4.76
C ASN A 14 1.78 14.26 -5.70
N TYR A 15 2.26 13.19 -6.34
CA TYR A 15 1.45 12.34 -7.18
C TYR A 15 0.81 11.20 -6.40
N TYR A 16 -0.38 10.80 -6.84
CA TYR A 16 -1.18 9.75 -6.25
C TYR A 16 -1.75 8.86 -7.36
N ILE A 17 -1.94 7.59 -7.04
CA ILE A 17 -2.94 6.78 -7.72
C ILE A 17 -4.31 7.17 -7.15
N ARG A 18 -5.27 7.44 -8.03
CA ARG A 18 -6.64 7.79 -7.65
C ARG A 18 -7.62 7.07 -8.57
N ILE A 19 -8.31 6.08 -8.02
CA ILE A 19 -9.19 5.19 -8.79
C ILE A 19 -10.52 5.03 -8.06
N SER A 20 -11.61 4.94 -8.82
CA SER A 20 -12.93 4.63 -8.26
C SER A 20 -13.02 3.17 -7.85
N ILE A 21 -13.56 2.91 -6.65
CA ILE A 21 -13.81 1.56 -6.15
C ILE A 21 -15.20 1.11 -6.62
N PRO A 22 -15.31 -0.03 -7.32
CA PRO A 22 -16.60 -0.61 -7.70
C PRO A 22 -17.52 -0.77 -6.49
N GLU A 23 -18.80 -0.47 -6.65
CA GLU A 23 -19.79 -0.46 -5.55
C GLU A 23 -19.80 -1.75 -4.73
N ARG A 24 -19.81 -2.89 -5.42
CA ARG A 24 -19.76 -4.23 -4.80
C ARG A 24 -18.54 -4.45 -3.91
N LEU A 25 -17.41 -3.80 -4.21
CA LEU A 25 -16.15 -3.96 -3.48
C LEU A 25 -15.97 -2.95 -2.36
N ARG A 26 -16.82 -1.91 -2.26
CA ARG A 26 -16.61 -0.83 -1.28
C ARG A 26 -16.52 -1.36 0.15
N ALA A 27 -17.31 -2.38 0.50
CA ALA A 27 -17.25 -3.02 1.81
C ALA A 27 -15.84 -3.55 2.14
N ALA A 28 -15.16 -4.21 1.20
CA ALA A 28 -13.80 -4.71 1.37
C ALA A 28 -12.74 -3.59 1.52
N PHE A 29 -13.06 -2.37 1.07
CA PHE A 29 -12.21 -1.19 1.21
C PHE A 29 -12.74 -0.20 2.27
N GLY A 30 -13.46 -0.69 3.27
CA GLY A 30 -13.94 0.11 4.40
C GLY A 30 -15.04 1.11 4.03
N GLY A 31 -15.88 0.78 3.05
CA GLY A 31 -16.98 1.62 2.55
C GLY A 31 -16.54 2.76 1.62
N LYS A 32 -15.24 2.89 1.32
CA LYS A 32 -14.71 4.01 0.53
C LYS A 32 -15.13 3.92 -0.93
N ARG A 33 -15.40 5.08 -1.54
CA ARG A 33 -15.75 5.20 -2.97
C ARG A 33 -14.53 5.33 -3.88
N GLU A 34 -13.41 5.78 -3.34
CA GLU A 34 -12.16 6.01 -4.09
C GLU A 34 -10.97 5.41 -3.34
N TYR A 35 -10.09 4.76 -4.09
CA TYR A 35 -8.76 4.36 -3.64
C TYR A 35 -7.78 5.48 -4.00
N LYS A 36 -7.25 6.15 -2.97
CA LYS A 36 -6.27 7.23 -3.11
C LYS A 36 -5.01 6.86 -2.33
N TYR A 37 -3.92 6.63 -3.03
CA TYR A 37 -2.65 6.26 -2.41
C TYR A 37 -1.49 7.09 -2.98
N PRO A 38 -0.58 7.63 -2.15
CA PRO A 38 0.55 8.40 -2.65
C PRO A 38 1.52 7.52 -3.44
N LEU A 39 2.01 8.03 -4.56
CA LEU A 39 3.14 7.40 -5.26
C LEU A 39 4.42 7.73 -4.51
N VAL A 40 5.19 6.71 -4.16
CA VAL A 40 6.50 6.88 -3.52
C VAL A 40 7.61 6.32 -4.41
N ASN A 41 8.79 6.89 -4.27
CA ASN A 41 9.98 6.39 -4.94
C ASN A 41 10.41 5.09 -4.26
N PRO A 42 10.56 3.98 -5.00
CA PRO A 42 10.86 2.67 -4.40
C PRO A 42 12.26 2.60 -3.79
N VAL A 43 13.18 3.49 -4.19
CA VAL A 43 14.56 3.54 -3.66
C VAL A 43 14.62 4.39 -2.40
N THR A 44 13.95 5.55 -2.38
CA THR A 44 14.08 6.53 -1.29
C THR A 44 12.91 6.55 -0.31
N GLY A 45 11.81 5.87 -0.62
CA GLY A 45 10.57 5.90 0.16
C GLY A 45 9.81 7.24 0.12
N ASN A 46 10.38 8.27 -0.51
CA ASN A 46 9.83 9.61 -0.54
C ASN A 46 8.67 9.77 -1.53
N LYS A 47 7.72 10.65 -1.21
CA LYS A 47 6.60 10.97 -2.10
C LYS A 47 7.10 11.60 -3.39
N ILE A 48 6.61 11.10 -4.52
CA ILE A 48 7.01 11.58 -5.84
C ILE A 48 6.32 12.89 -6.16
N ARG A 49 7.10 13.89 -6.57
CA ARG A 49 6.63 15.21 -7.06
C ARG A 49 6.91 15.45 -8.54
N GLU A 50 7.75 14.60 -9.13
CA GLU A 50 8.15 14.71 -10.53
C GLU A 50 7.23 13.88 -11.45
N PRO A 51 6.68 14.47 -12.53
CA PRO A 51 5.78 13.77 -13.44
C PRO A 51 6.42 12.56 -14.13
N ALA A 52 7.69 12.65 -14.52
CA ALA A 52 8.39 11.57 -15.21
C ALA A 52 8.55 10.34 -14.32
N GLN A 53 8.97 10.55 -13.07
CA GLN A 53 9.05 9.48 -12.06
C GLN A 53 7.66 8.90 -11.76
N ALA A 54 6.64 9.75 -11.61
CA ALA A 54 5.28 9.31 -11.34
C ALA A 54 4.76 8.39 -12.44
N LYS A 55 4.97 8.74 -13.73
CA LYS A 55 4.59 7.91 -14.87
C LYS A 55 5.29 6.55 -14.87
N LYS A 56 6.57 6.50 -14.50
CA LYS A 56 7.36 5.25 -14.45
C LYS A 56 6.79 4.27 -13.44
N VAL A 57 6.53 4.72 -12.20
CA VAL A 57 6.05 3.83 -11.13
C VAL A 57 4.54 3.58 -11.21
N TRP A 58 3.79 4.39 -11.96
CA TRP A 58 2.33 4.33 -11.99
C TRP A 58 1.80 2.95 -12.39
N ALA A 59 2.44 2.30 -13.38
CA ALA A 59 2.04 0.98 -13.85
C ALA A 59 2.13 -0.09 -12.74
N ASP A 60 3.15 -0.02 -11.90
CA ASP A 60 3.36 -0.97 -10.79
C ASP A 60 2.28 -0.78 -9.73
N TYR A 61 2.01 0.46 -9.33
CA TYR A 61 0.93 0.78 -8.38
C TYR A 61 -0.45 0.42 -8.92
N TYR A 62 -0.68 0.62 -10.21
CA TYR A 62 -1.92 0.20 -10.86
C TYR A 62 -2.08 -1.32 -10.85
N SER A 63 -1.00 -2.05 -11.14
CA SER A 63 -1.01 -3.51 -11.10
C SER A 63 -1.27 -4.04 -9.69
N ALA A 64 -0.67 -3.42 -8.66
CA ALA A 64 -0.94 -3.74 -7.27
C ALA A 64 -2.41 -3.48 -6.89
N TRP A 65 -2.99 -2.38 -7.40
CA TRP A 65 -4.42 -2.11 -7.23
C TRP A 65 -5.30 -3.18 -7.90
N GLU A 66 -5.02 -3.57 -9.14
CA GLU A 66 -5.78 -4.63 -9.83
C GLU A 66 -5.68 -5.98 -9.09
N GLN A 67 -4.52 -6.32 -8.54
CA GLN A 67 -4.38 -7.51 -7.70
C GLN A 67 -5.21 -7.43 -6.42
N ALA A 68 -5.18 -6.30 -5.71
CA ALA A 68 -5.99 -6.10 -4.51
C ALA A 68 -7.50 -6.15 -4.82
N LYS A 69 -7.91 -5.58 -5.95
CA LYS A 69 -9.28 -5.63 -6.46
C LYS A 69 -9.69 -7.07 -6.78
N ALA A 70 -8.86 -7.81 -7.51
CA ALA A 70 -9.12 -9.21 -7.85
C ALA A 70 -9.22 -10.10 -6.60
N GLN A 71 -8.35 -9.88 -5.61
CA GLN A 71 -8.45 -10.58 -4.33
C GLN A 71 -9.75 -10.25 -3.59
N ALA A 72 -10.15 -8.98 -3.56
CA ALA A 72 -11.41 -8.57 -2.96
C ALA A 72 -12.62 -9.17 -3.70
N GLU A 73 -12.55 -9.29 -5.03
CA GLU A 73 -13.56 -9.97 -5.84
C GLU A 73 -13.61 -11.46 -5.52
N ALA A 74 -12.47 -12.15 -5.46
CA ALA A 74 -12.39 -13.56 -5.10
C ALA A 74 -12.97 -13.85 -3.70
N ASN A 75 -12.69 -12.97 -2.74
CA ASN A 75 -13.22 -13.06 -1.38
C ASN A 75 -14.75 -12.89 -1.35
N LEU A 76 -15.32 -12.02 -2.21
CA LEU A 76 -16.78 -11.84 -2.32
C LEU A 76 -17.47 -13.02 -3.01
N THR A 77 -16.83 -13.67 -3.98
CA THR A 77 -17.37 -14.86 -4.67
C THR A 77 -17.27 -16.14 -3.86
N GLY A 78 -16.74 -16.08 -2.63
CA GLY A 78 -16.74 -17.21 -1.70
C GLY A 78 -15.63 -18.23 -1.91
N THR A 79 -14.51 -17.85 -2.55
CA THR A 79 -13.31 -18.68 -2.50
C THR A 79 -12.60 -18.44 -1.17
N SER A 80 -13.18 -18.99 -0.10
CA SER A 80 -12.52 -19.12 1.19
C SER A 80 -11.31 -20.03 0.99
N TYR A 81 -10.13 -19.46 0.73
CA TYR A 81 -8.90 -20.20 0.89
C TYR A 81 -8.64 -20.31 2.39
N GLU A 82 -8.83 -21.50 2.94
CA GLU A 82 -8.23 -21.82 4.25
C GLU A 82 -6.72 -21.67 4.11
N LEU A 83 -6.17 -20.70 4.82
CA LEU A 83 -4.73 -20.53 4.88
C LEU A 83 -4.14 -21.71 5.62
N THR A 84 -3.23 -22.42 4.96
CA THR A 84 -2.43 -23.43 5.66
C THR A 84 -1.57 -22.76 6.73
N ASP A 85 -1.25 -23.49 7.81
CA ASP A 85 -0.40 -22.99 8.90
C ASP A 85 0.92 -22.40 8.40
N LYS A 86 1.47 -22.96 7.31
CA LYS A 86 2.69 -22.48 6.67
C LYS A 86 2.52 -21.09 6.06
N GLN A 87 1.36 -20.80 5.46
CA GLN A 87 1.05 -19.49 4.89
C GLN A 87 0.78 -18.46 6.00
N ILE A 88 0.13 -18.87 7.09
CA ILE A 88 -0.06 -18.03 8.28
C ILE A 88 1.30 -17.66 8.90
N ALA A 89 2.20 -18.63 9.04
CA ALA A 89 3.55 -18.40 9.56
C ALA A 89 4.37 -17.44 8.67
N ALA A 90 4.27 -17.58 7.35
CA ALA A 90 4.94 -16.69 6.40
C ALA A 90 4.43 -15.24 6.49
N LEU A 91 3.11 -15.05 6.62
CA LEU A 91 2.51 -13.73 6.80
C LEU A 91 2.93 -13.08 8.13
N ARG A 92 3.03 -13.88 9.21
CA ARG A 92 3.54 -13.39 10.51
C ARG A 92 4.99 -12.96 10.43
N ALA A 93 5.84 -13.74 9.75
CA ALA A 93 7.25 -13.41 9.57
C ALA A 93 7.43 -12.13 8.74
N ASP A 94 6.68 -11.98 7.65
CA ASP A 94 6.71 -10.78 6.82
C ASP A 94 6.21 -9.53 7.58
N TRP A 95 5.14 -9.67 8.38
CA TRP A 95 4.68 -8.58 9.25
C TRP A 95 5.73 -8.20 10.30
N MET A 96 6.33 -9.19 10.97
CA MET A 96 7.33 -8.97 12.00
C MET A 96 8.61 -8.34 11.43
N ALA A 97 9.04 -8.74 10.23
CA ALA A 97 10.17 -8.12 9.53
C ALA A 97 9.90 -6.65 9.17
N ARG A 98 8.68 -6.33 8.73
CA ARG A 98 8.27 -4.95 8.46
C ARG A 98 8.19 -4.11 9.73
N GLU A 99 7.75 -4.69 10.83
CA GLU A 99 7.68 -3.97 12.11
C GLU A 99 9.07 -3.72 12.67
N LEU A 100 9.94 -4.73 12.68
CA LEU A 100 11.35 -4.59 13.06
C LEU A 100 12.06 -3.55 12.20
N ALA A 101 11.84 -3.53 10.89
CA ALA A 101 12.41 -2.51 10.01
C ALA A 101 11.94 -1.08 10.33
N LYS A 102 10.77 -0.89 10.97
CA LYS A 102 10.35 0.42 11.46
C LYS A 102 11.09 0.80 12.75
N TRP A 103 11.36 -0.16 13.62
CA TRP A 103 12.09 0.05 14.87
C TRP A 103 13.58 0.26 14.66
N ASP A 104 14.18 -0.43 13.68
CA ASP A 104 15.60 -0.31 13.30
C ASP A 104 15.92 1.04 12.61
N MET A 105 14.89 1.80 12.20
CA MET A 105 15.03 3.16 11.65
C MET A 105 14.89 4.27 12.70
N LEU A 106 14.63 3.95 13.97
CA LEU A 106 14.70 4.91 15.08
C LEU A 106 16.16 4.95 15.57
N PRO A 107 16.89 6.08 15.45
CA PRO A 107 18.21 6.18 16.06
C PRO A 107 18.09 6.05 17.58
N ASP A 108 19.07 5.38 18.19
CA ASP A 108 19.24 5.09 19.63
C ASP A 108 18.91 6.29 20.54
N GLU A 109 17.64 6.51 20.84
CA GLU A 109 17.19 7.36 21.95
C GLU A 109 16.31 6.55 22.89
N LEU A 110 16.95 5.61 23.60
CA LEU A 110 16.41 5.02 24.82
C LEU A 110 17.56 4.84 25.82
N ASP A 111 18.28 5.94 26.06
CA ASP A 111 19.03 6.15 27.29
C ASP A 111 17.99 6.38 28.41
N LEU A 112 17.35 5.30 28.86
CA LEU A 112 16.51 5.31 30.06
C LEU A 112 17.37 4.83 31.23
N ASP A 113 17.82 5.82 31.99
CA ASP A 113 18.28 5.77 33.37
C ASP A 113 17.89 4.47 34.11
N LEU A 114 18.84 3.53 34.16
CA LEU A 114 18.89 2.49 35.19
C LEU A 114 19.90 2.93 36.26
N ARG A 115 19.48 3.87 37.10
CA ARG A 115 20.02 4.03 38.46
C ARG A 115 18.86 4.04 39.45
N GLY A 116 18.62 2.87 40.02
CA GLY A 116 17.94 2.63 41.28
C GLY A 116 18.75 1.63 42.08
#